data_AF-A0A534JIH2-F1
#
_entry.id   AF-A0A534JIH2-F1
#
_cell.length_a   1.000
_cell.length_b   1.000
_cell.length_c   1.000
_cell.angle_alpha   90.00
_cell.angle_beta   90.00
_cell.angle_gamma   90.00
#
_symmetry.space_group_name_H-M   'P 1'
#
loop_
_entity.id
_entity.type
_entity.pdbx_description
1 polymer ?
#
loop_
_entity_poly.entity_id
_entity_poly.type
_entity_poly.pdbx_seq_one_letter_code
_entity_poly.pdbx_strand_id
1 'polypeptide(L)'
;MVAEGPGDLLTGGSYREEHVLPLLREHGRSPTSFLSLSPEKSIFRTPRGCLAYRATRFGDVILGEPIAGPSDARPLLREFVARARRRTVAVAVTPAGASVYEDAGFQMTECGSEAVTELTGFSLDDPRHRNARRSARHASRAGVFVQAIPPGSRDALRLAPDFAGITEDWLRSRKTGHLGFIVGDPFLPGFQECWYFLARTAVRIEGFAIFYPVYPERAVYMDITRRRTDAPNGTMDLLLTQAFRTLAMSGVRRAYLGIVPCVLSAEVPATIETALMRVAFQRLNGLYPMRTEHFFKDKLATGWEPRFAAFHPRRSLRGMLAVYQALWPDGAAGILRHKLRPLENDHANPPVPSSIAERRPATLWGSRNERAASKAWPAINASVPRSMEDTK
;
A
#
# COMPACT_ATOMS: atom_id res chain seq x y z
N MET A 1 10.19 -25.21 -12.67
CA MET A 1 8.80 -24.80 -12.32
C MET A 1 8.61 -25.10 -10.86
N VAL A 2 8.34 -24.07 -10.05
CA VAL A 2 8.20 -24.21 -8.61
C VAL A 2 6.92 -23.47 -8.24
N ALA A 3 5.85 -24.22 -7.95
CA ALA A 3 4.67 -23.67 -7.32
C ALA A 3 4.86 -23.88 -5.82
N GLU A 4 5.34 -22.86 -5.13
CA GLU A 4 5.67 -22.97 -3.71
C GLU A 4 4.54 -22.42 -2.85
N GLY A 5 4.15 -23.24 -1.87
CA GLY A 5 3.32 -22.82 -0.75
C GLY A 5 4.09 -21.88 0.18
N PRO A 6 3.43 -21.30 1.18
CA PRO A 6 4.10 -20.49 2.21
C PRO A 6 5.05 -21.40 3.02
N GLY A 7 6.34 -21.38 2.70
CA GLY A 7 7.41 -22.13 3.38
C GLY A 7 8.60 -21.23 3.71
N ASP A 8 9.07 -21.33 4.95
CA ASP A 8 10.16 -20.63 5.64
C ASP A 8 10.42 -19.15 5.30
N LEU A 9 10.12 -18.29 6.28
CA LEU A 9 10.35 -16.84 6.25
C LEU A 9 11.80 -16.43 5.90
N LEU A 10 12.78 -17.32 6.11
CA LEU A 10 14.20 -17.06 5.86
C LEU A 10 14.65 -17.47 4.45
N THR A 11 14.11 -18.56 3.87
CA THR A 11 14.46 -19.04 2.51
C THR A 11 13.52 -18.47 1.44
N GLY A 12 12.23 -18.29 1.77
CA GLY A 12 11.27 -17.63 0.90
C GLY A 12 11.56 -16.14 0.68
N GLY A 13 12.28 -15.50 1.60
CA GLY A 13 12.74 -14.12 1.47
C GLY A 13 13.82 -13.97 0.38
N SER A 14 14.88 -14.78 0.45
CA SER A 14 15.98 -14.73 -0.53
C SER A 14 15.52 -15.10 -1.94
N TYR A 15 14.66 -16.11 -2.08
CA TYR A 15 14.09 -16.51 -3.38
C TYR A 15 13.31 -15.36 -4.05
N ARG A 16 12.47 -14.66 -3.28
CA ARG A 16 11.63 -13.57 -3.81
C ARG A 16 12.47 -12.38 -4.23
N GLU A 17 13.47 -12.03 -3.43
CA GLU A 17 14.43 -11.00 -3.80
C GLU A 17 15.22 -11.37 -5.05
N GLU A 18 15.61 -12.63 -5.21
CA GLU A 18 16.39 -13.08 -6.37
C GLU A 18 15.54 -13.17 -7.66
N HIS A 19 14.29 -13.63 -7.57
CA HIS A 19 13.52 -14.02 -8.76
C HIS A 19 12.28 -13.17 -9.06
N VAL A 20 11.74 -12.46 -8.07
CA VAL A 20 10.54 -11.62 -8.24
C VAL A 20 10.91 -10.15 -8.32
N LEU A 21 11.87 -9.68 -7.50
CA LEU A 21 12.29 -8.28 -7.51
C LEU A 21 12.82 -7.80 -8.89
N PRO A 22 13.61 -8.57 -9.66
CA PRO A 22 13.98 -8.16 -11.01
C PRO A 22 12.76 -7.97 -11.93
N LEU A 23 11.78 -8.88 -11.86
CA LEU A 23 10.54 -8.77 -12.62
C LEU A 23 9.71 -7.55 -12.19
N LEU A 24 9.70 -7.20 -10.91
CA LEU A 24 9.05 -5.99 -10.42
C LEU A 24 9.70 -4.72 -10.97
N ARG A 25 11.03 -4.67 -11.00
CA ARG A 25 11.76 -3.53 -11.57
C ARG A 25 11.45 -3.31 -13.05
N GLU A 26 11.31 -4.39 -13.81
CA GLU A 26 11.09 -4.33 -15.25
C GLU A 26 9.61 -4.21 -15.65
N HIS A 27 8.72 -4.92 -14.95
CA HIS A 27 7.33 -5.13 -15.36
C HIS A 27 6.29 -4.84 -14.27
N GLY A 28 6.70 -4.53 -13.04
CA GLY A 28 5.82 -4.27 -11.90
C GLY A 28 5.10 -2.92 -11.97
N ARG A 29 4.12 -2.80 -12.88
CA ARG A 29 3.33 -1.57 -13.11
C ARG A 29 2.20 -1.36 -12.10
N SER A 30 1.72 -2.45 -11.47
CA SER A 30 0.66 -2.34 -10.47
C SER A 30 1.13 -1.62 -9.21
N PRO A 31 0.31 -0.73 -8.62
CA PRO A 31 0.59 -0.18 -7.29
C PRO A 31 0.79 -1.25 -6.22
N THR A 32 0.06 -2.36 -6.33
CA THR A 32 0.14 -3.48 -5.38
C THR A 32 1.20 -4.52 -5.74
N SER A 33 1.95 -4.34 -6.84
CA SER A 33 2.86 -5.38 -7.37
C SER A 33 3.96 -5.75 -6.37
N PHE A 34 4.49 -4.78 -5.63
CA PHE A 34 5.54 -5.00 -4.64
C PHE A 34 5.11 -5.96 -3.50
N LEU A 35 3.82 -6.00 -3.18
CA LEU A 35 3.27 -6.93 -2.19
C LEU A 35 3.41 -8.41 -2.61
N SER A 36 3.73 -8.70 -3.87
CA SER A 36 4.10 -10.05 -4.32
C SER A 36 5.32 -10.60 -3.58
N LEU A 37 6.19 -9.73 -3.05
CA LEU A 37 7.32 -10.14 -2.22
C LEU A 37 6.90 -10.66 -0.84
N SER A 38 5.64 -10.48 -0.45
CA SER A 38 5.16 -10.94 0.84
C SER A 38 5.10 -12.47 0.95
N PRO A 39 5.59 -13.06 2.05
CA PRO A 39 5.59 -14.51 2.26
C PRO A 39 4.18 -15.10 2.42
N GLU A 40 3.17 -14.26 2.67
CA GLU A 40 1.78 -14.69 2.81
C GLU A 40 1.10 -15.08 1.48
N LYS A 41 1.80 -14.93 0.35
CA LYS A 41 1.29 -15.16 -1.01
C LYS A 41 2.13 -16.22 -1.70
N SER A 42 1.50 -17.16 -2.38
CA SER A 42 2.18 -18.04 -3.31
C SER A 42 2.53 -17.29 -4.59
N ILE A 43 3.61 -17.72 -5.25
CA ILE A 43 4.02 -17.22 -6.57
C ILE A 43 3.83 -18.31 -7.59
N PHE A 44 3.12 -17.98 -8.66
CA PHE A 44 3.14 -18.77 -9.88
C PHE A 44 4.13 -18.12 -10.86
N ARG A 45 5.21 -18.82 -11.19
CA ARG A 45 6.29 -18.31 -12.05
C ARG A 45 6.55 -19.22 -13.23
N THR A 46 6.75 -18.60 -14.38
CA THR A 46 7.16 -19.23 -15.65
C THR A 46 8.31 -18.41 -16.25
N PRO A 47 8.94 -18.84 -17.36
CA PRO A 47 9.89 -18.00 -18.08
C PRO A 47 9.30 -16.66 -18.56
N ARG A 48 7.97 -16.54 -18.63
CA ARG A 48 7.26 -15.34 -19.09
C ARG A 48 7.11 -14.25 -18.03
N GLY A 49 7.32 -14.59 -16.76
CA GLY A 49 7.08 -13.70 -15.63
C GLY A 49 6.42 -14.42 -14.46
N CYS A 50 5.72 -13.67 -13.61
CA CYS A 50 5.07 -14.24 -12.43
C CYS A 50 3.75 -13.55 -12.05
N LEU A 51 2.96 -14.22 -11.23
CA LEU A 51 1.82 -13.61 -10.53
C LEU A 51 1.79 -14.08 -9.08
N ALA A 52 1.31 -13.21 -8.20
CA ALA A 52 1.12 -13.51 -6.79
C ALA A 52 -0.33 -13.85 -6.49
N TYR A 53 -0.56 -14.92 -5.75
CA TYR A 53 -1.90 -15.38 -5.44
C TYR A 53 -1.98 -16.02 -4.05
N ARG A 54 -3.20 -16.21 -3.57
CA ARG A 54 -3.52 -16.98 -2.36
C ARG A 54 -4.56 -18.03 -2.71
N ALA A 55 -4.22 -19.29 -2.44
CA ALA A 55 -5.19 -20.37 -2.53
C ALA A 55 -6.16 -20.30 -1.34
N THR A 56 -7.45 -20.43 -1.62
CA THR A 56 -8.50 -20.46 -0.60
C THR A 56 -9.37 -21.71 -0.79
N ARG A 57 -10.25 -22.00 0.18
CA ARG A 57 -11.17 -23.14 0.05
C ARG A 57 -12.15 -22.96 -1.10
N PHE A 58 -12.39 -21.72 -1.53
CA PHE A 58 -13.39 -21.38 -2.53
C PHE A 58 -12.82 -21.11 -3.93
N GLY A 59 -11.50 -20.95 -4.05
CA GLY A 59 -10.81 -20.61 -5.30
C GLY A 59 -9.48 -19.94 -5.03
N ASP A 60 -8.78 -19.57 -6.09
CA ASP A 60 -7.51 -18.86 -6.03
C ASP A 60 -7.76 -17.36 -6.20
N VAL A 61 -7.11 -16.55 -5.35
CA VAL A 61 -7.21 -15.09 -5.39
C VAL A 61 -5.88 -14.51 -5.84
N ILE A 62 -5.84 -13.89 -7.02
CA ILE A 62 -4.67 -13.20 -7.58
C ILE A 62 -4.64 -11.76 -7.05
N LEU A 63 -3.45 -11.25 -6.73
CA LEU A 63 -3.23 -9.84 -6.42
C LEU A 63 -2.81 -9.08 -7.67
N GLY A 64 -3.57 -8.05 -8.04
CA GLY A 64 -3.27 -7.16 -9.15
C GLY A 64 -3.29 -7.87 -10.51
N GLU A 65 -2.46 -7.38 -11.43
CA GLU A 65 -2.21 -7.99 -12.73
C GLU A 65 -0.90 -8.80 -12.76
N PRO A 66 -0.71 -9.73 -13.73
CA PRO A 66 0.54 -10.47 -13.87
C PRO A 66 1.76 -9.54 -14.05
N ILE A 67 2.86 -9.88 -13.40
CA ILE A 67 4.16 -9.19 -13.49
C ILE A 67 4.94 -9.84 -14.65
N ALA A 68 4.69 -9.34 -15.86
CA ALA A 68 5.23 -9.86 -17.11
C ALA A 68 5.24 -8.77 -18.19
N GLY A 69 5.99 -8.99 -19.26
CA GLY A 69 5.91 -8.15 -20.46
C GLY A 69 4.50 -8.17 -21.09
N PRO A 70 4.11 -7.13 -21.86
CA PRO A 70 2.76 -7.00 -22.40
C PRO A 70 2.28 -8.21 -23.23
N SER A 71 3.17 -8.80 -24.05
CA SER A 71 2.87 -10.00 -24.85
C SER A 71 2.76 -11.29 -24.03
N ASP A 72 3.28 -11.28 -22.81
CA ASP A 72 3.45 -12.46 -21.96
C ASP A 72 2.43 -12.55 -20.83
N ALA A 73 1.83 -11.42 -20.43
CA ALA A 73 0.86 -11.36 -19.35
C ALA A 73 -0.37 -12.25 -19.59
N ARG A 74 -0.96 -12.20 -20.80
CA ARG A 74 -2.13 -13.02 -21.16
C ARG A 74 -1.80 -14.52 -21.21
N PRO A 75 -0.74 -14.98 -21.91
CA PRO A 75 -0.33 -16.39 -21.87
C PRO A 75 -0.05 -16.89 -20.44
N LEU A 76 0.65 -16.11 -19.62
CA LEU A 76 0.95 -16.45 -18.23
C LEU A 76 -0.34 -16.65 -17.41
N LEU A 77 -1.30 -15.74 -17.54
CA LEU A 77 -2.60 -15.84 -16.86
C LEU A 77 -3.39 -17.08 -17.30
N ARG A 78 -3.40 -17.38 -18.60
CA ARG A 78 -4.06 -18.59 -19.13
C ARG A 78 -3.42 -19.87 -18.62
N GLU A 79 -2.08 -19.92 -18.57
CA GLU A 79 -1.35 -21.06 -18.03
C GLU A 79 -1.70 -21.29 -16.54
N PHE A 80 -1.74 -20.21 -15.75
CA PHE A 80 -2.16 -20.28 -14.36
C PHE A 80 -3.57 -20.85 -14.22
N VAL A 81 -4.55 -20.31 -14.96
CA VAL A 81 -5.94 -20.78 -14.90
C VAL A 81 -6.06 -22.25 -15.33
N ALA A 82 -5.39 -22.64 -16.41
CA ALA A 82 -5.40 -24.01 -16.91
C ALA A 82 -4.79 -25.01 -15.92
N ARG A 83 -3.77 -24.58 -15.15
CA ARG A 83 -3.10 -25.41 -14.14
C ARG A 83 -3.87 -25.44 -12.82
N ALA A 84 -4.43 -24.31 -12.40
CA ALA A 84 -5.22 -24.20 -11.18
C ALA A 84 -6.47 -25.08 -11.24
N ARG A 85 -7.15 -25.11 -12.41
CA ARG A 85 -8.41 -25.85 -12.63
C ARG A 85 -9.48 -25.55 -11.57
N ARG A 86 -9.45 -24.33 -11.03
CA ARG A 86 -10.31 -23.84 -9.95
C ARG A 86 -10.94 -22.52 -10.38
N ARG A 87 -11.85 -22.02 -9.55
CA ARG A 87 -12.33 -20.65 -9.68
C ARG A 87 -11.18 -19.72 -9.34
N THR A 88 -11.01 -18.70 -10.16
CA THR A 88 -9.96 -17.70 -9.98
C THR A 88 -10.60 -16.33 -9.91
N VAL A 89 -10.16 -15.53 -8.95
CA VAL A 89 -10.55 -14.12 -8.85
C VAL A 89 -9.29 -13.28 -8.74
N ALA A 90 -9.15 -12.23 -9.54
CA ALA A 90 -8.14 -11.22 -9.30
C ALA A 90 -8.77 -10.02 -8.60
N VAL A 91 -8.04 -9.37 -7.71
CA VAL A 91 -8.45 -8.15 -7.01
C VAL A 91 -7.38 -7.07 -7.15
N ALA A 92 -7.76 -5.80 -6.94
CA ALA A 92 -6.88 -4.66 -7.13
C ALA A 92 -6.35 -4.52 -8.58
N VAL A 93 -7.10 -5.02 -9.56
CA VAL A 93 -6.73 -4.91 -10.98
C VAL A 93 -6.89 -3.45 -11.42
N THR A 94 -5.87 -2.92 -12.08
CA THR A 94 -5.87 -1.55 -12.59
C THR A 94 -6.65 -1.45 -13.91
N PRO A 95 -7.03 -0.25 -14.37
CA PRO A 95 -7.61 -0.07 -15.71
C PRO A 95 -6.69 -0.60 -16.82
N ALA A 96 -5.38 -0.41 -16.68
CA ALA A 96 -4.39 -0.89 -17.64
C ALA A 96 -4.28 -2.42 -17.67
N GLY A 97 -4.48 -3.09 -16.52
CA GLY A 97 -4.48 -4.55 -16.42
C GLY A 97 -5.81 -5.21 -16.82
N ALA A 98 -6.91 -4.45 -16.92
CA ALA A 98 -8.24 -5.00 -17.17
C ALA A 98 -8.32 -5.78 -18.49
N SER A 99 -7.73 -5.26 -19.57
CA SER A 99 -7.73 -5.88 -20.90
C SER A 99 -7.06 -7.27 -20.89
N VAL A 100 -5.98 -7.45 -20.13
CA VAL A 100 -5.29 -8.74 -19.99
C VAL A 100 -6.22 -9.82 -19.42
N TYR A 101 -7.07 -9.45 -18.46
CA TYR A 101 -8.04 -10.35 -17.85
C TYR A 101 -9.23 -10.62 -18.77
N GLU A 102 -9.77 -9.59 -19.41
CA GLU A 102 -10.89 -9.72 -20.37
C GLU A 102 -10.50 -10.63 -21.55
N ASP A 103 -9.32 -10.43 -22.13
CA ASP A 103 -8.77 -11.25 -23.21
C ASP A 103 -8.47 -12.70 -22.80
N ALA A 104 -8.33 -12.94 -21.48
CA ALA A 104 -8.20 -14.26 -20.88
C ALA A 104 -9.55 -14.87 -20.47
N GLY A 105 -10.68 -14.21 -20.76
CA GLY A 105 -12.04 -14.70 -20.52
C GLY A 105 -12.57 -14.43 -19.12
N PHE A 106 -12.01 -13.46 -18.39
CA PHE A 106 -12.51 -13.05 -17.08
C PHE A 106 -13.64 -12.04 -17.22
N GLN A 107 -14.57 -12.06 -16.28
CA GLN A 107 -15.62 -11.06 -16.14
C GLN A 107 -15.19 -9.99 -15.13
N MET A 108 -15.09 -8.74 -15.57
CA MET A 108 -14.67 -7.63 -14.73
C MET A 108 -15.83 -7.05 -13.92
N THR A 109 -15.54 -6.50 -12.75
CA THR A 109 -16.47 -5.71 -11.93
C THR A 109 -15.67 -4.66 -11.19
N GLU A 110 -16.04 -3.39 -11.34
CA GLU A 110 -15.43 -2.32 -10.55
C GLU A 110 -15.78 -2.52 -9.07
N CYS A 111 -14.79 -2.50 -8.19
CA CYS A 111 -14.96 -2.82 -6.78
C CYS A 111 -14.51 -1.73 -5.81
N GLY A 112 -13.90 -0.66 -6.32
CA GLY A 112 -13.41 0.46 -5.53
C GLY A 112 -12.60 1.42 -6.39
N SER A 113 -12.06 2.44 -5.74
CA SER A 113 -11.16 3.41 -6.39
C SER A 113 -9.92 3.61 -5.54
N GLU A 114 -8.80 3.83 -6.21
CA GLU A 114 -7.54 4.20 -5.59
C GLU A 114 -7.33 5.70 -5.67
N ALA A 115 -7.00 6.33 -4.54
CA ALA A 115 -6.60 7.72 -4.52
C ALA A 115 -5.18 7.86 -5.07
N VAL A 116 -4.99 8.84 -5.94
CA VAL A 116 -3.70 9.14 -6.58
C VAL A 116 -3.33 10.59 -6.33
N THR A 117 -2.06 10.83 -6.03
CA THR A 117 -1.47 12.17 -5.95
C THR A 117 -0.39 12.31 -7.00
N GLU A 118 -0.59 13.26 -7.92
CA GLU A 118 0.46 13.73 -8.81
C GLU A 118 1.50 14.51 -8.00
N LEU A 119 2.73 14.01 -7.99
CA LEU A 119 3.86 14.64 -7.30
C LEU A 119 4.62 15.63 -8.19
N THR A 120 4.45 15.50 -9.52
CA THR A 120 5.01 16.46 -10.48
C THR A 120 4.32 17.81 -10.30
N GLY A 121 5.05 18.80 -9.81
CA GLY A 121 4.48 20.11 -9.47
C GLY A 121 3.67 20.14 -8.17
N PHE A 122 3.77 19.12 -7.31
CA PHE A 122 3.10 19.11 -6.01
C PHE A 122 3.55 20.31 -5.17
N SER A 123 2.57 21.14 -4.80
CA SER A 123 2.77 22.26 -3.90
C SER A 123 1.73 22.20 -2.80
N LEU A 124 2.22 22.25 -1.55
CA LEU A 124 1.33 22.37 -0.41
C LEU A 124 0.51 23.65 -0.45
N ASP A 125 0.99 24.70 -1.13
CA ASP A 125 0.28 25.97 -1.23
C ASP A 125 -0.97 25.91 -2.12
N ASP A 126 -1.18 24.80 -2.86
CA ASP A 126 -2.43 24.54 -3.56
C ASP A 126 -3.62 24.68 -2.57
N PRO A 127 -4.66 25.49 -2.89
CA PRO A 127 -5.86 25.62 -2.09
C PRO A 127 -6.53 24.28 -1.72
N ARG A 128 -6.44 23.25 -2.57
CA ARG A 128 -6.96 21.89 -2.33
C ARG A 128 -6.37 21.27 -1.06
N HIS A 129 -5.11 21.55 -0.75
CA HIS A 129 -4.41 21.00 0.40
C HIS A 129 -4.48 21.87 1.66
N ARG A 130 -5.34 22.91 1.69
CA ARG A 130 -5.46 23.86 2.82
C ARG A 130 -5.69 23.16 4.17
N ASN A 131 -6.58 22.18 4.20
CA ASN A 131 -6.89 21.43 5.41
C ASN A 131 -5.69 20.62 5.89
N ALA A 132 -5.03 19.89 4.98
CA ALA A 132 -3.81 19.14 5.28
C ALA A 132 -2.70 20.07 5.78
N ARG A 133 -2.47 21.22 5.13
CA ARG A 133 -1.51 22.24 5.58
C ARG A 133 -1.79 22.75 6.98
N ARG A 134 -3.06 23.05 7.30
CA ARG A 134 -3.45 23.57 8.62
C ARG A 134 -3.15 22.55 9.71
N SER A 135 -3.55 21.29 9.51
CA SER A 135 -3.25 20.19 10.40
C SER A 135 -1.74 19.97 10.57
N ALA A 136 -1.00 19.99 9.45
CA ALA A 136 0.45 19.80 9.46
C ALA A 136 1.18 20.89 10.27
N ARG A 137 0.76 22.16 10.12
CA ARG A 137 1.30 23.28 10.92
C ARG A 137 0.99 23.14 12.41
N HIS A 138 -0.18 22.61 12.76
CA HIS A 138 -0.51 22.35 14.17
C HIS A 138 0.41 21.29 14.79
N ALA A 139 0.60 20.15 14.12
CA ALA A 139 1.52 19.11 14.57
C ALA A 139 2.96 19.61 14.68
N SER A 140 3.42 20.41 13.71
CA SER A 140 4.77 20.99 13.74
C SER A 140 4.97 21.93 14.94
N ARG A 141 3.97 22.76 15.28
CA ARG A 141 4.00 23.60 16.50
C ARG A 141 3.97 22.78 17.79
N ALA A 142 3.38 21.59 17.76
CA ALA A 142 3.42 20.63 18.85
C ALA A 142 4.76 19.86 18.94
N GLY A 143 5.78 20.25 18.16
CA GLY A 143 7.12 19.67 18.22
C GLY A 143 7.31 18.40 17.37
N VAL A 144 6.34 18.06 16.51
CA VAL A 144 6.47 16.94 15.58
C VAL A 144 7.31 17.34 14.37
N PHE A 145 8.29 16.52 14.01
CA PHE A 145 9.08 16.65 12.77
C PHE A 145 9.11 15.32 12.01
N VAL A 146 9.49 15.37 10.74
CA VAL A 146 9.50 14.18 9.86
C VAL A 146 10.94 13.79 9.53
N GLN A 147 11.27 12.52 9.74
CA GLN A 147 12.52 11.91 9.33
C GLN A 147 12.25 10.94 8.17
N ALA A 148 12.98 11.09 7.08
CA ALA A 148 12.97 10.15 5.97
C ALA A 148 14.11 9.14 6.11
N ILE A 149 13.83 7.87 5.78
CA ILE A 149 14.81 6.82 5.57
C ILE A 149 14.70 6.42 4.10
N PRO A 150 15.71 6.74 3.30
CA PRO A 150 15.71 6.41 1.89
C PRO A 150 15.97 4.92 1.65
N PRO A 151 15.63 4.42 0.45
CA PRO A 151 16.07 3.11 0.00
C PRO A 151 17.58 2.92 0.11
N GLY A 152 18.00 1.67 0.25
CA GLY A 152 19.37 1.24 0.50
C GLY A 152 19.80 1.37 1.96
N SER A 153 19.11 2.17 2.78
CA SER A 153 19.43 2.26 4.20
C SER A 153 19.00 1.01 4.98
N ARG A 154 19.87 0.55 5.87
CA ARG A 154 19.55 -0.51 6.85
C ARG A 154 18.98 0.04 8.15
N ASP A 155 18.85 1.37 8.28
CA ASP A 155 18.40 2.01 9.51
C ASP A 155 16.95 1.62 9.87
N ALA A 156 16.12 1.29 8.87
CA ALA A 156 14.75 0.83 9.08
C ALA A 156 14.68 -0.42 9.99
N LEU A 157 15.64 -1.35 9.87
CA LEU A 157 15.66 -2.56 10.71
C LEU A 157 15.81 -2.25 12.20
N ARG A 158 16.54 -1.17 12.54
CA ARG A 158 16.70 -0.77 13.95
C ARG A 158 15.41 -0.24 14.55
N LEU A 159 14.42 0.10 13.72
CA LEU A 159 13.11 0.62 14.12
C LEU A 159 12.04 -0.47 14.24
N ALA A 160 12.40 -1.74 14.05
CA ALA A 160 11.45 -2.84 14.17
C ALA A 160 10.68 -2.83 15.50
N PRO A 161 11.32 -2.60 16.68
CA PRO A 161 10.59 -2.50 17.94
C PRO A 161 9.59 -1.33 17.98
N ASP A 162 9.97 -0.16 17.44
CA ASP A 162 9.09 1.00 17.37
C ASP A 162 7.88 0.74 16.46
N PHE A 163 8.11 0.15 15.29
CA PHE A 163 7.04 -0.18 14.35
C PHE A 163 6.08 -1.20 14.96
N ALA A 164 6.59 -2.24 15.63
CA ALA A 164 5.76 -3.20 16.33
C ALA A 164 4.91 -2.53 17.42
N GLY A 165 5.50 -1.70 18.28
CA GLY A 165 4.78 -1.02 19.36
C GLY A 165 3.71 -0.04 18.86
N ILE A 166 4.01 0.74 17.82
CA ILE A 166 3.01 1.65 17.19
C ILE A 166 1.91 0.84 16.51
N THR A 167 2.26 -0.30 15.91
CA THR A 167 1.29 -1.20 15.26
C THR A 167 0.33 -1.82 16.24
N GLU A 168 0.84 -2.30 17.37
CA GLU A 168 0.01 -2.87 18.43
C GLU A 168 -0.95 -1.82 18.99
N ASP A 169 -0.45 -0.63 19.31
CA ASP A 169 -1.28 0.48 19.78
C ASP A 169 -2.38 0.85 18.77
N TRP A 170 -1.99 0.96 17.49
CA TRP A 170 -2.94 1.20 16.41
C TRP A 170 -4.00 0.09 16.32
N LEU A 171 -3.60 -1.19 16.35
CA LEU A 171 -4.52 -2.33 16.31
C LEU A 171 -5.49 -2.33 17.49
N ARG A 172 -5.04 -1.99 18.71
CA ARG A 172 -5.91 -1.88 19.89
C ARG A 172 -6.99 -0.81 19.73
N SER A 173 -6.68 0.29 19.03
CA SER A 173 -7.64 1.35 18.76
C SER A 173 -8.69 1.00 17.69
N ARG A 174 -8.44 -0.05 16.89
CA ARG A 174 -9.30 -0.42 15.76
C ARG A 174 -10.34 -1.46 16.18
N LYS A 175 -11.58 -1.24 15.75
CA LYS A 175 -12.71 -2.18 15.92
C LYS A 175 -12.79 -3.24 14.81
N THR A 176 -11.81 -3.28 13.92
CA THR A 176 -11.74 -4.15 12.75
C THR A 176 -10.54 -5.07 12.87
N GLY A 177 -10.70 -6.35 12.49
CA GLY A 177 -9.59 -7.29 12.46
C GLY A 177 -8.51 -6.92 11.45
N HIS A 178 -7.38 -7.62 11.53
CA HIS A 178 -6.25 -7.44 10.61
C HIS A 178 -6.66 -7.82 9.17
N LEU A 179 -6.43 -6.90 8.23
CA LEU A 179 -6.61 -7.14 6.80
C LEU A 179 -5.29 -7.66 6.25
N GLY A 180 -5.28 -8.89 5.71
CA GLY A 180 -4.12 -9.47 5.05
C GLY A 180 -4.25 -9.42 3.53
N PHE A 181 -3.28 -10.02 2.83
CA PHE A 181 -3.23 -10.18 1.38
C PHE A 181 -2.99 -8.88 0.58
N ILE A 182 -3.75 -7.82 0.84
CA ILE A 182 -3.60 -6.52 0.15
C ILE A 182 -2.86 -5.47 0.99
N VAL A 183 -2.38 -5.86 2.16
CA VAL A 183 -1.60 -5.03 3.08
C VAL A 183 -0.27 -5.74 3.35
N GLY A 184 0.81 -5.00 3.30
CA GLY A 184 2.16 -5.51 3.50
C GLY A 184 2.61 -5.51 4.96
N ASP A 185 3.92 -5.65 5.11
CA ASP A 185 4.64 -5.58 6.37
C ASP A 185 5.76 -4.53 6.27
N PRO A 186 6.19 -3.89 7.37
CA PRO A 186 7.32 -2.98 7.31
C PRO A 186 8.61 -3.60 6.80
N PHE A 187 8.79 -4.92 6.89
CA PHE A 187 10.02 -5.62 6.53
C PHE A 187 9.76 -6.78 5.56
N LEU A 188 9.00 -6.51 4.49
CA LEU A 188 8.89 -7.45 3.37
C LEU A 188 10.27 -7.77 2.77
N PRO A 189 10.46 -8.94 2.15
CA PRO A 189 11.59 -9.12 1.23
C PRO A 189 11.66 -7.95 0.25
N GLY A 190 12.84 -7.39 0.05
CA GLY A 190 13.04 -6.14 -0.68
C GLY A 190 12.79 -4.86 0.13
N PHE A 191 12.63 -4.91 1.46
CA PHE A 191 12.37 -3.73 2.32
C PHE A 191 13.36 -2.58 2.11
N GLN A 192 14.58 -2.87 1.64
CA GLN A 192 15.61 -1.90 1.31
C GLN A 192 15.25 -1.03 0.08
N GLU A 193 14.26 -1.43 -0.72
CA GLU A 193 13.75 -0.67 -1.86
C GLU A 193 12.71 0.38 -1.44
N CYS A 194 12.25 0.33 -0.20
CA CYS A 194 11.14 1.16 0.28
C CYS A 194 11.62 2.49 0.87
N TRP A 195 10.76 3.50 0.80
CA TRP A 195 10.91 4.69 1.65
C TRP A 195 10.16 4.49 2.96
N TYR A 196 10.79 4.92 4.05
CA TYR A 196 10.14 5.04 5.35
C TYR A 196 10.13 6.49 5.77
N PHE A 197 8.99 6.97 6.23
CA PHE A 197 8.86 8.28 6.83
C PHE A 197 8.38 8.11 8.26
N LEU A 198 9.02 8.82 9.18
CA LEU A 198 8.75 8.77 10.61
C LEU A 198 8.32 10.15 11.08
N ALA A 199 7.19 10.23 11.78
CA ALA A 199 6.84 11.40 12.55
C ALA A 199 7.41 11.23 13.96
N ARG A 200 8.26 12.16 14.37
CA ARG A 200 9.00 12.10 15.64
C ARG A 200 8.78 13.36 16.46
N THR A 201 8.78 13.20 17.77
CA THR A 201 8.99 14.26 18.74
C THR A 201 10.41 14.16 19.29
N ALA A 202 10.79 15.05 20.21
CA ALA A 202 12.05 14.92 20.94
C ALA A 202 12.11 13.63 21.81
N VAL A 203 10.96 13.04 22.12
CA VAL A 203 10.84 11.91 23.05
C VAL A 203 10.80 10.57 22.30
N ARG A 204 10.02 10.47 21.21
CA ARG A 204 9.73 9.18 20.57
C ARG A 204 9.22 9.32 19.13
N ILE A 205 8.98 8.17 18.49
CA ILE A 205 8.27 8.07 17.22
C ILE A 205 6.76 8.05 17.48
N GLU A 206 6.05 9.00 16.89
CA GLU A 206 4.58 9.14 17.00
C GLU A 206 3.83 8.39 15.90
N GLY A 207 4.47 8.17 14.75
CA GLY A 207 3.86 7.46 13.64
C GLY A 207 4.82 7.25 12.48
N PHE A 208 4.40 6.44 11.52
CA PHE A 208 5.20 6.13 10.35
C PHE A 208 4.34 5.85 9.11
N ALA A 209 4.95 6.02 7.94
CA ALA A 209 4.41 5.68 6.65
C ALA A 209 5.47 4.97 5.81
N ILE A 210 5.05 3.95 5.06
CA ILE A 210 5.94 3.15 4.21
C ILE A 210 5.44 3.19 2.78
N PHE A 211 6.35 3.48 1.87
CA PHE A 211 6.07 3.62 0.45
C PHE A 211 6.87 2.59 -0.34
N TYR A 212 6.13 1.71 -1.02
CA TYR A 212 6.69 0.70 -1.90
C TYR A 212 6.92 1.27 -3.30
N PRO A 213 7.98 0.84 -4.00
CA PRO A 213 8.26 1.29 -5.35
C PRO A 213 7.25 0.73 -6.37
N VAL A 214 6.88 1.54 -7.35
CA VAL A 214 6.25 1.13 -8.60
C VAL A 214 7.16 1.57 -9.74
N TYR A 215 8.15 0.73 -10.05
CA TYR A 215 9.33 1.14 -10.82
C TYR A 215 9.01 1.67 -12.22
N PRO A 216 8.25 0.96 -13.08
CA PRO A 216 8.05 1.40 -14.46
C PRO A 216 7.24 2.71 -14.56
N GLU A 217 6.43 3.01 -13.55
CA GLU A 217 5.58 4.20 -13.49
C GLU A 217 6.27 5.41 -12.84
N ARG A 218 7.52 5.25 -12.37
CA ARG A 218 8.21 6.23 -11.52
C ARG A 218 7.33 6.70 -10.35
N ALA A 219 6.64 5.75 -9.73
CA ALA A 219 5.64 6.01 -8.72
C ALA A 219 5.94 5.25 -7.43
N VAL A 220 5.19 5.57 -6.38
CA VAL A 220 5.21 4.83 -5.12
C VAL A 220 3.81 4.48 -4.67
N TYR A 221 3.68 3.39 -3.93
CA TYR A 221 2.44 2.93 -3.30
C TYR A 221 2.56 3.06 -1.78
N MET A 222 1.68 3.86 -1.18
CA MET A 222 1.58 4.04 0.27
C MET A 222 0.77 2.90 0.87
N ASP A 223 1.47 1.89 1.36
CA ASP A 223 0.84 0.69 1.91
C ASP A 223 0.50 0.86 3.40
N ILE A 224 1.52 1.16 4.20
CA ILE A 224 1.37 1.19 5.66
C ILE A 224 1.38 2.63 6.15
N THR A 225 0.34 3.01 6.88
CA THR A 225 0.27 4.27 7.63
C THR A 225 -0.24 4.02 9.04
N ARG A 226 0.58 4.29 10.04
CA ARG A 226 0.24 4.04 11.44
C ARG A 226 0.69 5.20 12.32
N ARG A 227 -0.10 5.52 13.33
CA ARG A 227 0.24 6.49 14.37
C ARG A 227 -0.20 5.97 15.72
N ARG A 228 0.48 6.43 16.77
CA ARG A 228 0.03 6.27 18.14
C ARG A 228 -1.30 6.99 18.36
N THR A 229 -2.11 6.45 19.24
CA THR A 229 -3.42 7.01 19.61
C THR A 229 -3.30 8.41 20.20
N ASP A 230 -2.29 8.62 21.04
CA ASP A 230 -1.95 9.86 21.74
C ASP A 230 -1.05 10.82 20.93
N ALA A 231 -0.72 10.48 19.67
CA ALA A 231 0.07 11.35 18.80
C ALA A 231 -0.63 12.72 18.59
N PRO A 232 0.11 13.84 18.53
CA PRO A 232 -0.47 15.16 18.31
C PRO A 232 -1.37 15.22 17.06
N ASN A 233 -2.46 15.98 17.15
CA ASN A 233 -3.37 16.14 16.02
C ASN A 233 -2.64 16.68 14.79
N GLY A 234 -2.97 16.13 13.62
CA GLY A 234 -2.31 16.48 12.36
C GLY A 234 -0.96 15.80 12.12
N THR A 235 -0.49 14.91 13.00
CA THR A 235 0.76 14.14 12.82
C THR A 235 0.83 13.44 11.46
N MET A 236 -0.25 12.76 11.04
CA MET A 236 -0.28 12.08 9.74
C MET A 236 -0.35 13.05 8.57
N ASP A 237 -1.07 14.16 8.70
CA ASP A 237 -1.13 15.19 7.66
C ASP A 237 0.28 15.81 7.49
N LEU A 238 1.03 16.06 8.58
CA LEU A 238 2.43 16.50 8.52
C LEU A 238 3.35 15.44 7.88
N LEU A 239 3.22 14.19 8.30
CA LEU A 239 4.00 13.07 7.80
C LEU A 239 3.89 12.95 6.28
N LEU A 240 2.66 12.86 5.77
CA LEU A 240 2.42 12.63 4.35
C LEU A 240 2.80 13.84 3.49
N THR A 241 2.53 15.07 3.98
CA THR A 241 2.91 16.29 3.24
C THR A 241 4.43 16.45 3.10
N GLN A 242 5.21 16.10 4.13
CA GLN A 242 6.68 16.09 4.04
C GLN A 242 7.21 14.90 3.23
N ALA A 243 6.55 13.74 3.32
CA ALA A 243 6.87 12.58 2.49
C ALA A 243 6.73 12.92 1.00
N PHE A 244 5.60 13.49 0.59
CA PHE A 244 5.33 13.83 -0.80
C PHE A 244 6.32 14.87 -1.34
N ARG A 245 6.68 15.88 -0.52
CA ARG A 245 7.74 16.83 -0.88
C ARG A 245 9.07 16.12 -1.12
N THR A 246 9.46 15.21 -0.23
CA THR A 246 10.73 14.46 -0.34
C THR A 246 10.72 13.55 -1.57
N LEU A 247 9.62 12.85 -1.81
CA LEU A 247 9.43 11.96 -2.95
C LEU A 247 9.46 12.72 -4.28
N ALA A 248 8.77 13.87 -4.36
CA ALA A 248 8.81 14.75 -5.52
C ALA A 248 10.24 15.24 -5.84
N MET A 249 10.99 15.68 -4.81
CA MET A 249 12.40 16.07 -4.98
C MET A 249 13.31 14.90 -5.39
N SER A 250 12.89 13.66 -5.13
CA SER A 250 13.60 12.44 -5.53
C SER A 250 13.23 11.95 -6.95
N GLY A 251 12.39 12.69 -7.68
CA GLY A 251 11.98 12.36 -9.04
C GLY A 251 10.78 11.41 -9.16
N VAL A 252 10.09 11.12 -8.04
CA VAL A 252 8.84 10.35 -8.06
C VAL A 252 7.72 11.20 -8.67
N ARG A 253 7.01 10.64 -9.65
CA ARG A 253 5.95 11.33 -10.39
C ARG A 253 4.59 11.22 -9.73
N ARG A 254 4.28 10.06 -9.14
CA ARG A 254 2.95 9.74 -8.58
C ARG A 254 3.06 8.98 -7.26
N ALA A 255 2.10 9.22 -6.37
CA ALA A 255 1.88 8.42 -5.17
C ALA A 255 0.46 7.83 -5.19
N TYR A 256 0.37 6.50 -5.12
CA TYR A 256 -0.87 5.75 -4.94
C TYR A 256 -1.14 5.60 -3.45
N LEU A 257 -2.32 5.98 -2.98
CA LEU A 257 -2.64 6.06 -1.55
C LEU A 257 -3.43 4.86 -1.03
N GLY A 258 -3.56 3.82 -1.85
CA GLY A 258 -4.34 2.62 -1.54
C GLY A 258 -5.81 2.74 -1.95
N ILE A 259 -6.41 1.57 -2.11
CA ILE A 259 -7.79 1.39 -2.56
C ILE A 259 -8.76 1.74 -1.44
N VAL A 260 -9.85 2.42 -1.77
CA VAL A 260 -11.04 2.49 -0.93
C VAL A 260 -12.14 1.67 -1.60
N PRO A 261 -12.62 0.58 -0.96
CA PRO A 261 -13.64 -0.27 -1.56
C PRO A 261 -14.97 0.48 -1.67
N CYS A 262 -15.76 0.09 -2.68
CA CYS A 262 -17.10 0.61 -2.94
C CYS A 262 -17.21 2.11 -3.26
N VAL A 263 -16.10 2.83 -3.34
CA VAL A 263 -16.02 4.11 -4.04
C VAL A 263 -15.96 3.78 -5.51
N LEU A 264 -17.00 4.14 -6.26
CA LEU A 264 -17.10 3.81 -7.67
C LEU A 264 -16.98 5.06 -8.54
N SER A 265 -16.43 4.88 -9.74
CA SER A 265 -16.36 5.88 -10.79
C SER A 265 -17.76 6.37 -11.19
N ALA A 266 -17.81 7.58 -11.73
CA ALA A 266 -19.06 8.16 -12.22
C ALA A 266 -19.61 7.37 -13.43
N GLU A 267 -18.71 6.79 -14.22
CA GLU A 267 -19.01 6.08 -15.47
C GLU A 267 -19.35 4.60 -15.25
N VAL A 268 -19.28 4.10 -14.01
CA VAL A 268 -19.56 2.69 -13.71
C VAL A 268 -20.98 2.30 -14.16
N PRO A 269 -21.15 1.20 -14.90
CA PRO A 269 -22.48 0.74 -15.32
C PRO A 269 -23.42 0.50 -14.13
N ALA A 270 -24.69 0.89 -14.30
CA ALA A 270 -25.73 0.61 -13.32
C ALA A 270 -26.10 -0.88 -13.37
N THR A 271 -25.69 -1.62 -12.34
CA THR A 271 -25.96 -3.05 -12.16
C THR A 271 -26.42 -3.31 -10.74
N ILE A 272 -26.94 -4.51 -10.49
CA ILE A 272 -27.31 -4.91 -9.12
C ILE A 272 -26.05 -4.91 -8.24
N GLU A 273 -24.91 -5.37 -8.76
CA GLU A 273 -23.64 -5.37 -8.03
C GLU A 273 -23.19 -3.95 -7.65
N THR A 274 -23.23 -3.00 -8.58
CA THR A 274 -22.81 -1.62 -8.31
C THR A 274 -23.79 -0.89 -7.39
N ALA A 275 -25.08 -1.19 -7.48
CA ALA A 275 -26.08 -0.72 -6.52
C ALA A 275 -25.80 -1.25 -5.10
N LEU A 276 -25.52 -2.54 -4.95
CA LEU A 276 -25.17 -3.16 -3.66
C LEU A 276 -23.88 -2.56 -3.07
N MET A 277 -22.86 -2.31 -3.90
CA MET A 277 -21.64 -1.64 -3.45
C MET A 277 -21.89 -0.22 -2.97
N ARG A 278 -22.72 0.57 -3.67
CA ARG A 278 -23.11 1.92 -3.22
C ARG A 278 -23.81 1.86 -1.85
N VAL A 279 -24.71 0.90 -1.65
CA VAL A 279 -25.35 0.67 -0.33
C VAL A 279 -24.31 0.26 0.72
N ALA A 280 -23.38 -0.63 0.39
CA ALA A 280 -22.31 -1.06 1.29
C ALA A 280 -21.44 0.12 1.75
N PHE A 281 -21.02 1.00 0.83
CA PHE A 281 -20.27 2.23 1.15
C PHE A 281 -21.04 3.15 2.10
N GLN A 282 -22.37 3.16 2.02
CA GLN A 282 -23.20 3.99 2.90
C GLN A 282 -23.45 3.35 4.26
N ARG A 283 -23.68 2.03 4.31
CA ARG A 283 -24.25 1.34 5.48
C ARG A 283 -23.25 0.46 6.23
N LEU A 284 -22.17 -0.01 5.61
CA LEU A 284 -21.25 -1.01 6.18
C LEU A 284 -19.94 -0.43 6.75
N ASN A 285 -19.93 0.86 7.08
CA ASN A 285 -18.75 1.54 7.66
C ASN A 285 -18.34 0.97 9.04
N GLY A 286 -19.24 0.27 9.74
CA GLY A 286 -18.95 -0.45 10.98
C GLY A 286 -18.24 -1.80 10.80
N LEU A 287 -18.12 -2.29 9.55
CA LEU A 287 -17.31 -3.46 9.19
C LEU A 287 -15.91 -3.04 8.71
N TYR A 288 -15.86 -1.99 7.89
CA TYR A 288 -14.62 -1.37 7.41
C TYR A 288 -14.84 0.13 7.20
N PRO A 289 -13.99 1.03 7.74
CA PRO A 289 -14.27 2.47 7.79
C PRO A 289 -14.01 3.21 6.46
N MET A 290 -14.71 2.80 5.39
CA MET A 290 -14.53 3.28 4.02
C MET A 290 -14.62 4.81 3.91
N ARG A 291 -15.61 5.44 4.55
CA ARG A 291 -15.82 6.89 4.48
C ARG A 291 -14.69 7.68 5.13
N THR A 292 -14.22 7.23 6.29
CA THR A 292 -13.12 7.88 7.00
C THR A 292 -11.82 7.75 6.21
N GLU A 293 -11.61 6.58 5.60
CA GLU A 293 -10.45 6.36 4.73
C GLU A 293 -10.51 7.20 3.46
N HIS A 294 -11.66 7.28 2.80
CA HIS A 294 -11.88 8.17 1.66
C HIS A 294 -11.56 9.62 2.03
N PHE A 295 -12.17 10.14 3.10
CA PHE A 295 -11.94 11.52 3.55
C PHE A 295 -10.47 11.78 3.89
N PHE A 296 -9.77 10.81 4.49
CA PHE A 296 -8.34 10.95 4.80
C PHE A 296 -7.49 11.09 3.52
N LYS A 297 -7.72 10.21 2.53
CA LYS A 297 -6.97 10.21 1.28
C LYS A 297 -7.31 11.40 0.38
N ASP A 298 -8.58 11.82 0.37
CA ASP A 298 -9.08 12.94 -0.44
C ASP A 298 -8.39 14.28 -0.14
N LYS A 299 -7.89 14.47 1.10
CA LYS A 299 -7.12 15.67 1.46
C LYS A 299 -5.87 15.91 0.60
N LEU A 300 -5.30 14.81 0.10
CA LEU A 300 -4.02 14.80 -0.60
C LEU A 300 -4.14 14.25 -2.03
N ALA A 301 -5.25 13.59 -2.36
CA ALA A 301 -5.52 13.10 -3.70
C ALA A 301 -5.67 14.25 -4.69
N THR A 302 -5.09 14.09 -5.88
CA THR A 302 -5.34 14.93 -7.06
C THR A 302 -6.35 14.27 -8.00
N GLY A 303 -6.59 12.97 -7.84
CA GLY A 303 -7.57 12.21 -8.60
C GLY A 303 -7.85 10.83 -7.98
N TRP A 304 -8.81 10.13 -8.57
CA TRP A 304 -9.23 8.79 -8.17
C TRP A 304 -9.30 7.90 -9.41
N GLU A 305 -8.68 6.72 -9.34
CA GLU A 305 -8.69 5.76 -10.44
C GLU A 305 -9.48 4.50 -10.05
N PRO A 306 -10.33 3.96 -10.94
CA PRO A 306 -11.11 2.76 -10.62
C PRO A 306 -10.21 1.53 -10.47
N ARG A 307 -10.66 0.58 -9.65
CA ARG A 307 -10.02 -0.71 -9.41
C ARG A 307 -11.05 -1.82 -9.55
N PHE A 308 -10.62 -2.93 -10.13
CA PHE A 308 -11.51 -4.00 -10.54
C PHE A 308 -11.21 -5.31 -9.82
N ALA A 309 -12.26 -6.12 -9.70
CA ALA A 309 -12.18 -7.54 -9.47
C ALA A 309 -12.48 -8.28 -10.78
N ALA A 310 -11.67 -9.28 -11.13
CA ALA A 310 -11.81 -10.09 -12.34
C ALA A 310 -12.19 -11.52 -11.96
N PHE A 311 -13.28 -12.07 -12.48
CA PHE A 311 -13.77 -13.40 -12.13
C PHE A 311 -13.67 -14.40 -13.28
N HIS A 312 -13.10 -15.58 -13.02
CA HIS A 312 -13.06 -16.69 -13.97
C HIS A 312 -13.65 -17.99 -13.38
N PRO A 313 -14.46 -18.76 -14.14
CA PRO A 313 -14.95 -18.46 -15.49
C PRO A 313 -16.14 -17.49 -15.51
N ARG A 314 -16.73 -17.20 -14.35
CA ARG A 314 -17.88 -16.28 -14.20
C ARG A 314 -17.92 -15.69 -12.80
N ARG A 315 -18.55 -14.52 -12.68
CA ARG A 315 -18.91 -13.92 -11.38
C ARG A 315 -19.72 -14.93 -10.56
N SER A 316 -19.38 -15.10 -9.29
CA SER A 316 -20.05 -16.08 -8.42
C SER A 316 -19.86 -15.76 -6.94
N LEU A 317 -20.82 -16.16 -6.12
CA LEU A 317 -20.72 -16.07 -4.67
C LEU A 317 -19.47 -16.77 -4.12
N ARG A 318 -19.10 -17.93 -4.67
CA ARG A 318 -17.86 -18.62 -4.29
C ARG A 318 -16.62 -17.77 -4.57
N GLY A 319 -16.59 -17.05 -5.69
CA GLY A 319 -15.49 -16.12 -5.99
C GLY A 319 -15.41 -14.99 -4.95
N MET A 320 -16.55 -14.40 -4.59
CA MET A 320 -16.59 -13.38 -3.53
C MET A 320 -16.15 -13.92 -2.17
N LEU A 321 -16.54 -15.15 -1.84
CA LEU A 321 -16.12 -15.83 -0.60
C LEU A 321 -14.61 -16.16 -0.61
N ALA A 322 -14.03 -16.47 -1.79
CA ALA A 322 -12.59 -16.62 -1.94
C ALA A 322 -11.87 -15.31 -1.59
N VAL A 323 -12.32 -14.19 -2.17
CA VAL A 323 -11.77 -12.86 -1.86
C VAL A 323 -11.90 -12.54 -0.37
N TYR A 324 -13.08 -12.77 0.22
CA TYR A 324 -13.28 -12.56 1.66
C TYR A 324 -12.31 -13.39 2.51
N GLN A 325 -12.14 -14.68 2.23
CA GLN A 325 -11.20 -15.53 2.96
C GLN A 325 -9.74 -15.09 2.74
N ALA A 326 -9.40 -14.61 1.55
CA ALA A 326 -8.06 -14.11 1.28
C ALA A 326 -7.77 -12.83 2.08
N LEU A 327 -8.71 -11.89 2.15
CA LEU A 327 -8.54 -10.63 2.87
C LEU A 327 -8.58 -10.77 4.39
N TRP A 328 -9.40 -11.69 4.90
CA TRP A 328 -9.55 -11.98 6.33
C TRP A 328 -9.12 -13.42 6.64
N PRO A 329 -7.81 -13.70 6.78
CA PRO A 329 -7.32 -15.05 7.06
C PRO A 329 -7.87 -15.60 8.39
N ASP A 330 -8.10 -14.75 9.39
CA ASP A 330 -8.70 -15.13 10.68
C ASP A 330 -10.23 -15.29 10.62
N GLY A 331 -10.84 -15.06 9.46
CA GLY A 331 -12.28 -15.14 9.22
C GLY A 331 -13.14 -14.22 10.09
N ALA A 332 -14.44 -14.50 10.13
CA ALA A 332 -15.41 -13.76 10.93
C ALA A 332 -15.12 -13.83 12.45
N ALA A 333 -14.48 -14.92 12.91
CA ALA A 333 -14.07 -15.08 14.30
C ALA A 333 -12.97 -14.10 14.71
N GLY A 334 -12.04 -13.72 13.80
CA GLY A 334 -11.09 -12.65 14.04
C GLY A 334 -11.77 -11.29 14.24
N ILE A 335 -12.75 -10.96 13.38
CA ILE A 335 -13.53 -9.72 13.49
C ILE A 335 -14.32 -9.69 14.82
N LEU A 336 -14.96 -10.79 15.20
CA LEU A 336 -15.73 -10.89 16.45
C LEU A 336 -14.83 -10.81 17.69
N ARG A 337 -13.67 -11.49 17.69
CA ARG A 337 -12.67 -11.39 18.78
C ARG A 337 -12.17 -9.96 18.99
N HIS A 338 -11.93 -9.22 17.91
CA HIS A 338 -11.53 -7.81 18.01
C HIS A 338 -12.66 -6.89 18.48
N LYS A 339 -13.93 -7.19 18.13
CA LYS A 339 -15.09 -6.40 18.59
C LYS A 339 -15.45 -6.64 20.05
N LEU A 340 -15.11 -7.81 20.60
CA LEU A 340 -15.40 -8.20 21.99
C LEU A 340 -14.24 -7.95 22.96
N ARG A 341 -13.09 -7.45 22.49
CA ARG A 341 -11.97 -7.12 23.37
C ARG A 341 -12.36 -5.89 24.23
N PRO A 342 -12.36 -5.99 25.57
CA PRO A 342 -12.66 -4.84 26.42
C PRO A 342 -11.68 -3.71 26.11
N LEU A 343 -12.18 -2.48 26.03
CA LEU A 343 -11.33 -1.29 26.11
C LEU A 343 -10.85 -1.20 27.56
N GLU A 344 -9.70 -1.79 27.88
CA GLU A 344 -9.03 -1.48 29.14
C GLU A 344 -8.61 0.00 29.08
N ASN A 345 -9.34 0.82 29.82
CA ASN A 345 -8.98 2.21 30.11
C ASN A 345 -7.79 2.24 31.07
N ASP A 346 -6.58 1.99 30.56
CA ASP A 346 -5.35 2.31 31.29
C ASP A 346 -4.84 3.69 30.85
N HIS A 347 -5.56 4.73 31.27
CA HIS A 347 -5.02 6.08 31.39
C HIS A 347 -4.45 6.27 32.79
N ALA A 348 -3.32 5.60 33.07
CA ALA A 348 -2.44 5.97 34.17
C ALA A 348 -1.04 6.23 33.58
N ASN A 349 -0.78 7.49 33.22
CA ASN A 349 0.57 7.92 32.85
C ASN A 349 1.49 7.78 34.07
N PRO A 350 2.68 7.17 33.96
CA PRO A 350 3.73 7.42 34.94
C PRO A 350 4.15 8.90 34.87
N PRO A 351 4.49 9.54 35.99
CA PRO A 351 4.87 10.96 36.01
C PRO A 351 6.12 11.20 35.17
N VAL A 352 6.08 12.26 34.37
CA VAL A 352 7.21 12.77 33.60
C VAL A 352 8.29 13.28 34.57
N PRO A 353 9.56 12.84 34.48
CA PRO A 353 10.62 13.38 35.33
C PRO A 353 10.82 14.88 35.04
N SER A 354 10.63 15.70 36.06
CA SER A 354 10.87 17.15 36.02
C SER A 354 12.36 17.47 36.12
N SER A 355 13.11 17.32 35.03
CA SER A 355 14.32 18.12 34.75
C SER A 355 15.01 17.65 33.47
N ILE A 356 14.68 18.25 32.33
CA ILE A 356 15.67 18.41 31.25
C ILE A 356 15.57 19.86 30.78
N ALA A 357 16.44 20.67 31.36
CA ALA A 357 16.72 22.03 30.94
C ALA A 357 17.20 22.03 29.48
N GLU A 358 16.66 23.00 28.73
CA GLU A 358 17.24 23.68 27.58
C GLU A 358 18.30 22.91 26.77
N ARG A 359 17.85 22.15 25.77
CA ARG A 359 18.63 21.98 24.54
C ARG A 359 17.82 22.50 23.37
N ARG A 360 18.23 23.66 22.85
CA ARG A 360 17.78 24.17 21.55
C ARG A 360 18.06 23.11 20.49
N PRO A 361 17.09 22.74 19.62
CA PRO A 361 17.38 21.85 18.51
C PRO A 361 18.33 22.55 17.54
N ALA A 362 19.49 21.93 17.28
CA ALA A 362 20.47 22.40 16.33
C ALA A 362 19.84 22.48 14.92
N THR A 363 19.80 23.69 14.38
CA THR A 363 19.40 24.03 13.01
C THR A 363 20.50 23.61 12.02
N LEU A 364 20.59 22.32 11.69
CA LEU A 364 21.47 21.79 10.63
C LEU A 364 20.83 20.55 9.95
N TRP A 365 19.71 20.72 9.24
CA TRP A 365 19.01 19.60 8.58
C TRP A 365 18.49 19.91 7.16
N GLY A 366 19.28 20.64 6.36
CA GLY A 366 18.96 20.91 4.93
C GLY A 366 19.79 20.07 3.94
N SER A 367 21.12 20.09 4.03
CA SER A 367 21.97 19.74 2.89
C SER A 367 22.46 18.28 2.80
N ARG A 368 22.22 17.47 3.83
CA ARG A 368 22.71 16.06 3.90
C ARG A 368 21.69 15.06 3.33
N ASN A 369 20.39 15.32 3.52
CA ASN A 369 19.31 14.48 2.97
C ASN A 369 19.04 14.76 1.48
N GLU A 370 19.23 16.00 1.01
CA GLU A 370 19.05 16.36 -0.41
C GLU A 370 20.03 15.64 -1.33
N ARG A 371 21.31 15.53 -0.92
CA ARG A 371 22.34 14.78 -1.67
C ARG A 371 22.19 13.26 -1.59
N ALA A 372 21.59 12.75 -0.51
CA ALA A 372 21.27 11.33 -0.38
C ALA A 372 20.06 10.96 -1.24
N ALA A 373 18.99 11.78 -1.24
CA ALA A 373 17.77 11.57 -2.01
C ALA A 373 18.02 11.56 -3.54
N SER A 374 18.84 12.47 -4.05
CA SER A 374 19.21 12.51 -5.49
C SER A 374 20.03 11.29 -5.94
N LYS A 375 20.79 10.65 -5.03
CA LYS A 375 21.60 9.45 -5.31
C LYS A 375 20.89 8.12 -5.00
N ALA A 376 19.84 8.15 -4.17
CA ALA A 376 19.23 6.95 -3.58
C ALA A 376 18.33 6.15 -4.53
N TRP A 377 18.09 6.60 -5.76
CA TRP A 377 17.16 5.90 -6.66
C TRP A 377 17.65 5.75 -8.11
N PRO A 378 18.68 4.93 -8.38
CA PRO A 378 19.10 4.62 -9.74
C PRO A 378 18.04 3.87 -10.55
N ALA A 379 17.20 3.01 -9.94
CA ALA A 379 16.30 2.13 -10.69
C ALA A 379 15.17 2.86 -11.45
N ILE A 380 14.47 3.82 -10.83
CA ILE A 380 13.48 4.72 -11.48
C ILE A 380 14.15 5.65 -12.51
N ASN A 381 15.39 6.05 -12.25
CA ASN A 381 16.16 6.90 -13.18
C ASN A 381 16.70 6.10 -14.37
N ALA A 382 17.04 4.82 -14.18
CA ALA A 382 17.61 3.91 -15.18
C ALA A 382 16.55 3.16 -15.99
N SER A 383 15.30 3.08 -15.54
CA SER A 383 14.19 2.44 -16.26
C SER A 383 13.64 3.27 -17.44
N VAL A 384 14.43 4.21 -17.96
CA VAL A 384 14.14 4.92 -19.22
C VAL A 384 14.66 4.06 -20.38
N PRO A 385 13.80 3.55 -21.27
CA PRO A 385 14.27 3.15 -22.58
C PRO A 385 14.83 4.39 -23.27
N ARG A 386 16.12 4.38 -23.63
CA ARG A 386 16.81 5.44 -24.40
C ARG A 386 16.25 5.65 -25.83
N SER A 387 15.04 5.20 -26.12
CA SER A 387 14.44 5.22 -27.45
C SER A 387 13.09 5.93 -27.43
N MET A 388 13.08 7.22 -27.07
CA MET A 388 11.97 8.13 -27.40
C MET A 388 12.34 9.62 -27.20
N GLU A 389 13.60 10.00 -27.46
CA GLU A 389 14.03 11.41 -27.55
C GLU A 389 14.38 11.85 -28.98
N ASP A 390 14.31 10.96 -29.98
CA ASP A 390 14.55 11.31 -31.38
C ASP A 390 13.28 11.17 -32.23
N THR A 391 12.31 12.05 -32.04
CA THR A 391 11.50 12.55 -33.17
C THR A 391 10.89 13.91 -32.82
N LYS A 392 11.57 14.95 -33.33
CA LYS A 392 11.17 16.34 -33.63
C LYS A 392 9.98 16.97 -32.89
#